data_AF-A0A835WGF3-F1
#
_entry.id   AF-A0A835WGF3-F1
#
_cell.length_a   1.000
_cell.length_b   1.000
_cell.length_c   1.000
_cell.angle_alpha   90.00
_cell.angle_beta   90.00
_cell.angle_gamma   90.00
#
_symmetry.space_group_name_H-M   'P 1'
#
loop_
_entity.id
_entity.type
_entity.pdbx_description
1 polymer ?
#
loop_
_entity_poly.entity_id
_entity_poly.type
_entity_poly.pdbx_seq_one_letter_code
_entity_poly.pdbx_strand_id
1 'polypeptide(L)'
;MRPFALAVLALALGTACAHAAPSQYSSRDTDVLPGWKGETYKHVDFFWDPLKKEPFDDIPLPASKSWIEHVAWKPRVFIYHNFITDVEAKHLIELAAPQMKRSTVVGAGGKSVEDNYRTSYGTFLKRYQDDIVERIENRVAAWTQIPVAHQEDTQILRYGLGQQYKVHADTLRDDEAGVRVATVLIYLNEPDEGGETAFPTSEWVNPQLARTLGANFSACAKNHVAFAPKRGDALLFWSINPDGTTEDNHASHTGCPVLSGVKWTATKWIHARPFRPNEMAAGRPHDPYVKDPGVCYDESPSCSEWAARGDCEKNHDFMVVNAVAPGVCRKSCGACRECAKDDLACYNENRVKVGFLVYNASELAPFRPMV
;
A
#
# COMPACT_ATOMS: atom_id res chain seq x y z
N MET A 1 20.75 74.37 42.70
CA MET A 1 19.32 74.56 42.36
C MET A 1 18.73 73.24 41.89
N ARG A 2 17.57 72.83 42.43
CA ARG A 2 16.52 72.05 41.75
C ARG A 2 15.18 72.33 42.45
N PRO A 3 14.21 72.90 41.74
CA PRO A 3 12.81 72.45 41.77
C PRO A 3 12.54 71.67 40.46
N PHE A 4 11.82 70.56 40.45
CA PHE A 4 10.36 70.44 40.60
C PHE A 4 9.56 71.24 39.55
N ALA A 5 8.93 70.50 38.65
CA ALA A 5 8.02 70.98 37.61
C ALA A 5 6.56 70.72 38.01
N LEU A 6 5.59 71.40 37.36
CA LEU A 6 4.25 70.84 37.12
C LEU A 6 3.45 71.65 36.07
N ALA A 7 2.33 71.06 35.61
CA ALA A 7 1.31 71.55 34.65
C ALA A 7 1.76 71.64 33.16
N VAL A 8 1.28 70.86 32.18
CA VAL A 8 0.02 70.14 31.84
C VAL A 8 -1.03 70.96 31.07
N LEU A 9 -1.19 70.64 29.78
CA LEU A 9 -2.47 70.41 29.05
C LEU A 9 -2.13 69.75 27.68
N ALA A 10 -2.78 68.63 27.28
CA ALA A 10 -3.79 68.49 26.20
C ALA A 10 -3.31 68.89 24.77
N LEU A 11 -3.67 68.28 23.63
CA LEU A 11 -4.53 67.15 23.16
C LEU A 11 -4.10 66.90 21.66
N ALA A 12 -4.40 65.83 20.90
CA ALA A 12 -5.27 64.65 21.02
C ALA A 12 -4.81 63.48 20.09
N LEU A 13 -5.51 62.34 20.19
CA LEU A 13 -5.92 61.36 19.14
C LEU A 13 -5.07 61.21 17.85
N GLY A 14 -4.58 59.97 17.59
CA GLY A 14 -4.03 59.55 16.30
C GLY A 14 -3.68 58.06 16.24
N THR A 15 -4.55 57.27 15.62
CA THR A 15 -4.53 55.80 15.42
C THR A 15 -3.18 55.14 15.13
N ALA A 16 -2.98 53.93 15.67
CA ALA A 16 -1.74 53.16 15.58
C ALA A 16 -1.54 52.41 14.23
N CYS A 17 -0.31 52.47 13.71
CA CYS A 17 0.25 51.50 12.76
C CYS A 17 1.64 51.05 13.24
N ALA A 18 1.68 50.13 14.21
CA ALA A 18 2.94 49.58 14.71
C ALA A 18 3.46 48.50 13.74
N HIS A 19 4.61 48.76 13.11
CA HIS A 19 5.34 47.77 12.33
C HIS A 19 5.97 46.74 13.29
N ALA A 20 5.65 45.46 13.14
CA ALA A 20 6.35 44.37 13.80
C ALA A 20 7.39 43.77 12.86
N ALA A 21 8.64 43.68 13.32
CA ALA A 21 9.75 43.13 12.56
C ALA A 21 9.59 41.61 12.32
N PRO A 22 10.20 41.03 11.26
CA PRO A 22 10.14 39.59 11.03
C PRO A 22 10.80 38.83 12.18
N SER A 23 10.05 37.93 12.83
CA SER A 23 10.58 37.08 13.89
C SER A 23 11.63 36.11 13.33
N GLN A 24 12.83 36.16 13.89
CA GLN A 24 13.90 35.23 13.56
C GLN A 24 13.46 33.79 13.87
N TYR A 25 13.50 32.91 12.87
CA TYR A 25 13.20 31.50 13.04
C TYR A 25 14.32 30.84 13.86
N SER A 26 14.02 30.46 15.10
CA SER A 26 15.00 29.82 16.00
C SER A 26 15.25 28.37 15.55
N SER A 27 16.46 28.08 15.08
CA SER A 27 16.85 26.77 14.53
C SER A 27 17.14 25.73 15.63
N ARG A 28 16.20 25.49 16.55
CA ARG A 28 16.40 24.60 17.72
C ARG A 28 15.23 23.71 18.13
N ASP A 29 14.18 23.60 17.31
CA ASP A 29 13.28 22.44 17.38
C ASP A 29 13.50 21.60 16.14
N THR A 30 14.03 20.38 16.33
CA THR A 30 14.13 19.37 15.28
C THR A 30 12.80 18.63 15.23
N ASP A 31 12.02 18.85 14.17
CA ASP A 31 10.72 18.21 13.98
C ASP A 31 10.87 16.69 13.85
N VAL A 32 10.19 15.95 14.76
CA VAL A 32 10.24 14.49 14.83
C VAL A 32 8.88 13.91 14.44
N LEU A 33 8.81 13.39 13.20
CA LEU A 33 7.78 12.58 12.56
C LEU A 33 6.28 12.90 12.83
N PRO A 34 5.48 13.10 11.77
CA PRO A 34 4.01 13.10 11.87
C PRO A 34 3.48 11.89 12.64
N GLY A 35 2.56 12.14 13.56
CA GLY A 35 1.93 11.12 14.42
C GLY A 35 2.67 10.80 15.72
N TRP A 36 3.91 11.26 15.95
CA TRP A 36 4.70 10.81 17.11
C TRP A 36 4.45 11.56 18.43
N LYS A 37 4.04 12.84 18.37
CA LYS A 37 3.76 13.69 19.56
C LYS A 37 2.27 13.89 19.88
N GLY A 38 1.36 13.21 19.19
CA GLY A 38 -0.07 13.51 19.28
C GLY A 38 -0.38 14.91 18.74
N GLU A 39 0.32 15.31 17.67
CA GLU A 39 0.00 16.53 16.92
C GLU A 39 -1.43 16.41 16.39
N THR A 40 -2.33 17.16 17.01
CA THR A 40 -3.69 17.33 16.50
C THR A 40 -3.60 18.12 15.21
N TYR A 41 -3.71 17.42 14.08
CA TYR A 41 -3.95 18.02 12.77
C TYR A 41 -5.02 19.10 12.94
N LYS A 42 -4.72 20.34 12.50
CA LYS A 42 -5.51 21.53 12.85
C LYS A 42 -6.86 21.56 12.13
N HIS A 43 -7.79 20.72 12.60
CA HIS A 43 -9.25 20.84 12.44
C HIS A 43 -9.84 21.10 11.04
N VAL A 44 -9.11 20.80 9.96
CA VAL A 44 -9.63 20.84 8.58
C VAL A 44 -9.47 19.54 7.80
N ASP A 45 -8.62 18.61 8.26
CA ASP A 45 -8.52 17.28 7.68
C ASP A 45 -9.63 16.38 8.23
N PHE A 46 -10.30 15.66 7.33
CA PHE A 46 -11.48 14.84 7.62
C PHE A 46 -11.10 13.65 8.52
N PHE A 47 -11.20 13.81 9.84
CA PHE A 47 -10.96 12.71 10.78
C PHE A 47 -12.07 11.68 10.64
N TRP A 48 -11.80 10.64 9.84
CA TRP A 48 -12.68 9.48 9.68
C TRP A 48 -12.89 8.81 11.04
N ASP A 49 -14.12 8.87 11.52
CA ASP A 49 -14.54 8.26 12.77
C ASP A 49 -15.12 6.87 12.45
N PRO A 50 -14.43 5.76 12.78
CA PRO A 50 -14.92 4.41 12.50
C PRO A 50 -16.25 4.07 13.18
N LEU A 51 -16.75 4.91 14.09
CA LEU A 51 -18.00 4.71 14.82
C LEU A 51 -19.15 5.59 14.32
N LYS A 52 -18.91 6.51 13.38
CA LYS A 52 -19.99 7.26 12.71
C LYS A 52 -20.56 6.45 11.56
N LYS A 53 -21.90 6.34 11.54
CA LYS A 53 -22.61 5.74 10.42
C LYS A 53 -22.61 6.68 9.22
N GLU A 54 -21.85 6.30 8.20
CA GLU A 54 -21.91 6.92 6.87
C GLU A 54 -22.95 6.18 5.99
N PRO A 55 -23.35 6.70 4.81
CA PRO A 55 -24.39 6.09 3.97
C PRO A 55 -24.10 4.67 3.46
N PHE A 56 -22.88 4.15 3.67
CA PHE A 56 -22.40 2.84 3.20
C PHE A 56 -22.13 1.85 4.35
N ASP A 57 -22.63 2.14 5.56
CA ASP A 57 -22.34 1.40 6.81
C ASP A 57 -22.93 -0.03 6.93
N ASP A 58 -23.53 -0.56 5.87
CA ASP A 58 -23.98 -1.96 5.83
C ASP A 58 -22.81 -2.96 5.74
N ILE A 59 -21.58 -2.48 5.49
CA ILE A 59 -20.36 -3.29 5.61
C ILE A 59 -19.99 -3.40 7.09
N PRO A 60 -19.98 -4.61 7.69
CA PRO A 60 -19.59 -4.77 9.09
C PRO A 60 -18.25 -4.11 9.38
N LEU A 61 -18.15 -3.42 10.52
CA LEU A 61 -16.83 -3.19 11.12
C LEU A 61 -16.22 -4.56 11.46
N PRO A 62 -14.88 -4.70 11.46
CA PRO A 62 -14.26 -5.87 12.04
C PRO A 62 -14.83 -6.11 13.44
N ALA A 63 -15.19 -7.36 13.74
CA ALA A 63 -16.00 -7.69 14.91
C ALA A 63 -15.34 -7.20 16.20
N SER A 64 -16.14 -7.06 17.28
CA SER A 64 -15.79 -6.48 18.59
C SER A 64 -14.71 -7.21 19.42
N LYS A 65 -13.78 -7.90 18.74
CA LYS A 65 -12.64 -8.65 19.26
C LYS A 65 -11.31 -8.30 18.56
N SER A 66 -11.23 -7.24 17.76
CA SER A 66 -9.94 -6.77 17.22
C SER A 66 -9.01 -6.33 18.36
N TRP A 67 -7.73 -6.69 18.28
CA TRP A 67 -6.73 -6.36 19.30
C TRP A 67 -5.33 -6.26 18.67
N ILE A 68 -4.39 -5.61 19.38
CA ILE A 68 -3.02 -5.38 18.90
C ILE A 68 -2.03 -6.22 19.70
N GLU A 69 -1.27 -7.09 19.02
CA GLU A 69 -0.11 -7.78 19.56
C GLU A 69 1.15 -6.93 19.32
N HIS A 70 1.97 -6.74 20.36
CA HIS A 70 3.29 -6.15 20.23
C HIS A 70 4.34 -7.25 20.06
N VAL A 71 5.13 -7.19 19.00
CA VAL A 71 6.00 -8.28 18.56
C VAL A 71 7.49 -7.97 18.80
N ALA A 72 7.93 -6.76 18.44
CA ALA A 72 9.34 -6.33 18.56
C ALA A 72 9.47 -4.82 18.78
N TRP A 73 10.55 -4.41 19.45
CA TRP A 73 10.95 -2.99 19.57
C TRP A 73 11.98 -2.56 18.53
N LYS A 74 12.72 -3.52 17.96
CA LYS A 74 13.72 -3.33 16.90
C LYS A 74 13.40 -4.30 15.75
N PRO A 75 12.72 -3.84 14.68
CA PRO A 75 12.07 -2.54 14.59
C PRO A 75 10.81 -2.54 15.46
N ARG A 76 10.12 -1.41 15.52
CA ARG A 76 8.79 -1.34 16.13
C ARG A 76 7.81 -2.16 15.28
N VAL A 77 7.43 -3.36 15.73
CA VAL A 77 6.51 -4.28 15.03
C VAL A 77 5.26 -4.56 15.87
N PHE A 78 4.09 -4.39 15.24
CA PHE A 78 2.78 -4.66 15.83
C PHE A 78 1.91 -5.44 14.84
N ILE A 79 1.09 -6.36 15.34
CA ILE A 79 0.05 -7.04 14.56
C ILE A 79 -1.31 -6.58 15.09
N TYR A 80 -2.18 -6.09 14.21
CA TYR A 80 -3.57 -5.81 14.50
C TYR A 80 -4.40 -6.98 13.99
N HIS A 81 -4.92 -7.79 14.92
CA HIS A 81 -5.75 -8.93 14.60
C HIS A 81 -7.18 -8.50 14.28
N ASN A 82 -7.76 -9.10 13.23
CA ASN A 82 -9.05 -8.70 12.67
C ASN A 82 -9.06 -7.20 12.31
N PHE A 83 -8.09 -6.76 11.52
CA PHE A 83 -7.97 -5.40 10.99
C PHE A 83 -8.91 -5.14 9.80
N ILE A 84 -9.12 -6.13 8.93
CA ILE A 84 -10.14 -6.12 7.86
C ILE A 84 -11.11 -7.29 8.01
N THR A 85 -12.28 -7.17 7.40
CA THR A 85 -13.27 -8.26 7.30
C THR A 85 -12.99 -9.18 6.11
N ASP A 86 -13.60 -10.38 6.11
CA ASP A 86 -13.57 -11.30 4.96
C ASP A 86 -14.19 -10.68 3.70
N VAL A 87 -15.18 -9.78 3.84
CA VAL A 87 -15.79 -9.05 2.72
C VAL A 87 -14.80 -8.06 2.11
N GLU A 88 -14.10 -7.30 2.96
CA GLU A 88 -13.04 -6.37 2.55
C GLU A 88 -11.87 -7.12 1.89
N ALA A 89 -11.43 -8.24 2.46
CA ALA A 89 -10.36 -9.08 1.91
C ALA A 89 -10.73 -9.63 0.52
N LYS A 90 -11.95 -10.18 0.39
CA LYS A 90 -12.51 -10.66 -0.87
C LYS A 90 -12.53 -9.57 -1.94
N HIS A 91 -13.06 -8.40 -1.60
CA HIS A 91 -13.20 -7.27 -2.51
C HIS A 91 -11.84 -6.81 -3.08
N LEU A 92 -10.83 -6.65 -2.23
CA LEU A 92 -9.48 -6.27 -2.68
C LEU A 92 -8.84 -7.32 -3.61
N ILE A 93 -9.09 -8.61 -3.37
CA ILE A 93 -8.61 -9.68 -4.25
C ILE A 93 -9.38 -9.66 -5.59
N GLU A 94 -10.70 -9.45 -5.59
CA GLU A 94 -11.52 -9.40 -6.81
C GLU A 94 -11.18 -8.22 -7.71
N LEU A 95 -10.88 -7.03 -7.15
CA LEU A 95 -10.35 -5.89 -7.92
C LEU A 95 -8.98 -6.21 -8.55
N ALA A 96 -8.12 -6.93 -7.82
CA ALA A 96 -6.73 -7.15 -8.21
C ALA A 96 -6.52 -8.31 -9.18
N ALA A 97 -7.23 -9.43 -8.98
CA ALA A 97 -7.03 -10.68 -9.72
C ALA A 97 -7.06 -10.54 -11.26
N PRO A 98 -7.93 -9.70 -11.86
CA PRO A 98 -7.89 -9.43 -13.29
C PRO A 98 -6.57 -8.83 -13.78
N GLN A 99 -5.88 -8.03 -12.96
CA GLN A 99 -4.72 -7.19 -13.34
C GLN A 99 -3.35 -7.73 -12.88
N MET A 100 -3.28 -8.92 -12.29
CA MET A 100 -2.03 -9.44 -11.73
C MET A 100 -0.96 -9.71 -12.80
N LYS A 101 0.15 -8.97 -12.75
CA LYS A 101 1.36 -9.20 -13.56
C LYS A 101 2.55 -9.62 -12.70
N ARG A 102 3.60 -10.16 -13.32
CA ARG A 102 4.84 -10.59 -12.67
C ARG A 102 5.48 -9.38 -11.96
N SER A 103 5.65 -9.43 -10.63
CA SER A 103 6.18 -8.29 -9.87
C SER A 103 7.65 -8.03 -10.21
N THR A 104 8.00 -6.76 -10.34
CA THR A 104 9.37 -6.31 -10.59
C THR A 104 10.06 -5.83 -9.30
N VAL A 105 11.37 -5.62 -9.39
CA VAL A 105 12.22 -4.93 -8.40
C VAL A 105 12.93 -3.76 -9.07
N VAL A 106 13.47 -2.82 -8.27
CA VAL A 106 14.32 -1.74 -8.80
C VAL A 106 15.72 -2.30 -9.07
N GLY A 107 16.06 -2.46 -10.34
CA GLY A 107 17.37 -2.90 -10.80
C GLY A 107 18.38 -1.77 -10.94
N ALA A 108 19.58 -2.10 -11.45
CA ALA A 108 20.65 -1.14 -11.69
C ALA A 108 20.18 0.03 -12.58
N GLY A 109 20.46 1.26 -12.14
CA GLY A 109 20.02 2.48 -12.83
C GLY A 109 18.53 2.81 -12.68
N GLY A 110 17.85 2.28 -11.65
CA GLY A 110 16.48 2.65 -11.30
C GLY A 110 15.38 1.99 -12.14
N LYS A 111 15.73 1.09 -13.06
CA LYS A 111 14.77 0.43 -13.95
C LYS A 111 14.01 -0.68 -13.23
N SER A 112 12.71 -0.81 -13.50
CA SER A 112 11.93 -1.98 -13.09
C SER A 112 12.42 -3.22 -13.84
N VAL A 113 12.77 -4.28 -13.12
CA VAL A 113 13.24 -5.56 -13.70
C VAL A 113 12.53 -6.74 -13.04
N GLU A 114 12.22 -7.78 -13.81
CA GLU A 114 11.84 -9.08 -13.24
C GLU A 114 13.08 -9.81 -12.73
N ASP A 115 13.01 -10.36 -11.52
CA ASP A 115 14.11 -11.11 -10.91
C ASP A 115 13.57 -12.23 -9.99
N ASN A 116 14.44 -13.18 -9.66
CA ASN A 116 14.25 -14.22 -8.66
C ASN A 116 14.38 -13.71 -7.20
N TYR A 117 14.60 -12.41 -6.99
CA TYR A 117 14.65 -11.78 -5.68
C TYR A 117 13.26 -11.52 -5.09
N ARG A 118 12.30 -11.15 -5.94
CA ARG A 118 10.88 -11.08 -5.63
C ARG A 118 10.15 -11.86 -6.71
N THR A 119 9.47 -12.95 -6.35
CA THR A 119 8.84 -13.85 -7.33
C THR A 119 7.31 -13.79 -7.37
N SER A 120 6.66 -12.89 -6.62
CA SER A 120 5.20 -12.66 -6.60
C SER A 120 4.59 -12.24 -7.95
N TYR A 121 3.27 -12.32 -8.05
CA TYR A 121 2.48 -11.48 -8.96
C TYR A 121 1.90 -10.29 -8.17
N GLY A 122 1.60 -9.18 -8.84
CA GLY A 122 1.02 -8.01 -8.20
C GLY A 122 0.37 -7.00 -9.14
N THR A 123 -0.34 -6.06 -8.54
CA THR A 123 -0.91 -4.86 -9.16
C THR A 123 -1.06 -3.76 -8.10
N PHE A 124 -1.55 -2.58 -8.48
CA PHE A 124 -1.86 -1.48 -7.56
C PHE A 124 -3.34 -1.10 -7.67
N LEU A 125 -4.00 -0.93 -6.53
CA LEU A 125 -5.30 -0.27 -6.44
C LEU A 125 -5.08 1.19 -6.06
N LYS A 126 -5.76 2.10 -6.74
CA LYS A 126 -5.59 3.54 -6.53
C LYS A 126 -6.12 3.98 -5.17
N ARG A 127 -5.50 5.00 -4.58
CA ARG A 127 -6.05 5.69 -3.40
C ARG A 127 -7.47 6.18 -3.70
N TYR A 128 -8.39 5.93 -2.77
CA TYR A 128 -9.82 6.25 -2.93
C TYR A 128 -10.51 5.66 -4.18
N GLN A 129 -10.01 4.53 -4.72
CA GLN A 129 -10.60 3.89 -5.91
C GLN A 129 -12.08 3.52 -5.75
N ASP A 130 -12.47 3.08 -4.55
CA ASP A 130 -13.87 2.91 -4.14
C ASP A 130 -14.03 3.07 -2.62
N ASP A 131 -15.27 2.97 -2.14
CA ASP A 131 -15.63 3.15 -0.73
C ASP A 131 -14.97 2.12 0.21
N ILE A 132 -14.70 0.89 -0.26
CA ILE A 132 -14.05 -0.16 0.54
C ILE A 132 -12.55 0.12 0.65
N VAL A 133 -11.90 0.48 -0.45
CA VAL A 133 -10.49 0.89 -0.46
C VAL A 133 -10.30 2.11 0.45
N GLU A 134 -11.13 3.15 0.30
CA GLU A 134 -11.07 4.36 1.13
C GLU A 134 -11.28 4.06 2.63
N ARG A 135 -12.22 3.17 2.97
CA ARG A 135 -12.46 2.77 4.37
C ARG A 135 -11.24 2.08 4.99
N ILE A 136 -10.52 1.27 4.23
CA ILE A 136 -9.31 0.58 4.69
C ILE A 136 -8.13 1.57 4.82
N GLU A 137 -7.98 2.50 3.87
CA GLU A 137 -6.94 3.54 3.90
C GLU A 137 -7.11 4.49 5.10
N ASN A 138 -8.35 4.89 5.39
CA ASN A 138 -8.68 5.66 6.59
C ASN A 138 -8.42 4.87 7.89
N ARG A 139 -8.66 3.56 7.90
CA ARG A 139 -8.32 2.67 9.05
C ARG A 139 -6.81 2.55 9.24
N VAL A 140 -6.03 2.50 8.17
CA VAL A 140 -4.56 2.58 8.22
C VAL A 140 -4.11 3.93 8.77
N ALA A 141 -4.71 5.04 8.33
CA ALA A 141 -4.41 6.37 8.85
C ALA A 141 -4.71 6.49 10.35
N ALA A 142 -5.86 5.97 10.79
CA ALA A 142 -6.25 5.94 12.20
C ALA A 142 -5.30 5.10 13.07
N TRP A 143 -4.84 3.94 12.59
CA TRP A 143 -3.88 3.12 13.34
C TRP A 143 -2.47 3.73 13.39
N THR A 144 -1.99 4.27 12.27
CA THR A 144 -0.63 4.81 12.15
C THR A 144 -0.47 6.24 12.66
N GLN A 145 -1.57 6.97 12.83
CA GLN A 145 -1.62 8.41 13.13
C GLN A 145 -1.00 9.29 12.01
N ILE A 146 -0.96 8.77 10.77
CA ILE A 146 -0.45 9.46 9.58
C ILE A 146 -1.56 9.50 8.51
N PRO A 147 -1.96 10.69 7.99
CA PRO A 147 -3.05 10.85 7.03
C PRO A 147 -2.90 10.02 5.74
N VAL A 148 -4.03 9.70 5.11
CA VAL A 148 -4.08 9.01 3.81
C VAL A 148 -3.25 9.74 2.74
N ALA A 149 -3.13 11.07 2.84
CA ALA A 149 -2.29 11.90 1.97
C ALA A 149 -0.80 11.49 1.91
N HIS A 150 -0.27 10.83 2.95
CA HIS A 150 1.11 10.34 3.00
C HIS A 150 1.27 8.92 2.46
N GLN A 151 0.17 8.21 2.23
CA GLN A 151 0.20 6.82 1.80
C GLN A 151 0.37 6.73 0.28
N GLU A 152 0.97 5.63 -0.20
CA GLU A 152 0.97 5.27 -1.63
C GLU A 152 -0.35 4.58 -2.06
N ASP A 153 -0.50 4.31 -3.36
CA ASP A 153 -1.49 3.34 -3.88
C ASP A 153 -1.32 1.96 -3.22
N THR A 154 -2.41 1.21 -3.04
CA THR A 154 -2.37 -0.11 -2.38
C THR A 154 -1.74 -1.15 -3.28
N GLN A 155 -0.57 -1.66 -2.94
CA GLN A 155 0.03 -2.75 -3.72
C GLN A 155 -0.57 -4.10 -3.31
N ILE A 156 -1.30 -4.74 -4.22
CA ILE A 156 -1.84 -6.09 -4.01
C ILE A 156 -0.88 -7.14 -4.58
N LEU A 157 -0.64 -8.21 -3.82
CA LEU A 157 0.35 -9.24 -4.15
C LEU A 157 -0.20 -10.65 -3.94
N ARG A 158 0.22 -11.57 -4.81
CA ARG A 158 -0.11 -13.00 -4.77
C ARG A 158 1.16 -13.84 -4.87
N TYR A 159 1.29 -14.79 -3.95
CA TYR A 159 2.37 -15.78 -3.90
C TYR A 159 1.75 -17.18 -3.86
N GLY A 160 2.05 -18.01 -4.85
CA GLY A 160 1.80 -19.46 -4.81
C GLY A 160 3.09 -20.23 -4.56
N LEU A 161 3.03 -21.56 -4.73
CA LEU A 161 4.13 -22.50 -4.46
C LEU A 161 5.53 -21.99 -4.87
N GLY A 162 6.44 -21.93 -3.90
CA GLY A 162 7.83 -21.49 -4.05
C GLY A 162 8.05 -19.98 -4.23
N GLN A 163 6.98 -19.19 -4.43
CA GLN A 163 7.10 -17.74 -4.59
C GLN A 163 7.41 -17.08 -3.23
N GLN A 164 8.30 -16.09 -3.25
CA GLN A 164 8.89 -15.43 -2.09
C GLN A 164 9.29 -13.98 -2.39
N TYR A 165 9.71 -13.26 -1.36
CA TYR A 165 10.44 -11.99 -1.49
C TYR A 165 11.61 -12.01 -0.51
N LYS A 166 12.84 -12.06 -1.02
CA LYS A 166 14.08 -12.10 -0.23
C LYS A 166 14.24 -10.89 0.69
N VAL A 167 15.14 -10.99 1.67
CA VAL A 167 15.41 -9.97 2.69
C VAL A 167 15.70 -8.61 2.05
N HIS A 168 14.85 -7.62 2.32
CA HIS A 168 14.91 -6.26 1.77
C HIS A 168 14.47 -5.22 2.82
N ALA A 169 14.74 -3.95 2.54
CA ALA A 169 14.21 -2.80 3.29
C ALA A 169 13.18 -2.04 2.46
N ASP A 170 12.22 -1.42 3.14
CA ASP A 170 11.15 -0.63 2.52
C ASP A 170 11.48 0.86 2.40
N THR A 171 12.68 1.30 2.82
CA THR A 171 13.16 2.69 2.91
C THR A 171 13.44 3.39 1.57
N LEU A 172 12.67 3.04 0.52
CA LEU A 172 12.69 3.80 -0.72
C LEU A 172 12.34 5.26 -0.43
N ARG A 173 13.08 6.16 -1.09
CA ARG A 173 12.94 7.61 -0.98
C ARG A 173 12.31 8.16 -2.24
N ASP A 174 11.26 8.92 -2.06
CA ASP A 174 10.67 9.81 -3.06
C ASP A 174 11.20 11.24 -2.82
N ASP A 175 11.42 12.01 -3.89
CA ASP A 175 11.99 13.37 -3.79
C ASP A 175 11.01 14.36 -3.14
N GLU A 176 9.70 14.22 -3.44
CA GLU A 176 8.64 15.10 -2.92
C GLU A 176 8.10 14.61 -1.58
N ALA A 177 7.87 13.30 -1.43
CA ALA A 177 7.28 12.71 -0.22
C ALA A 177 8.34 12.33 0.84
N GLY A 178 9.61 12.18 0.44
CA GLY A 178 10.69 11.74 1.32
C GLY A 178 10.73 10.22 1.47
N VAL A 179 11.39 9.74 2.53
CA VAL A 179 11.50 8.30 2.81
C VAL A 179 10.16 7.72 3.26
N ARG A 180 9.90 6.46 2.91
CA ARG A 180 8.87 5.64 3.56
C ARG A 180 9.24 5.41 5.03
N VAL A 181 8.34 5.78 5.94
CA VAL A 181 8.57 5.76 7.40
C VAL A 181 7.98 4.53 8.06
N ALA A 182 6.90 4.00 7.47
CA ALA A 182 6.16 2.85 7.96
C ALA A 182 5.51 2.08 6.81
N THR A 183 5.30 0.79 7.04
CA THR A 183 4.58 -0.12 6.15
C THR A 183 3.48 -0.81 6.93
N VAL A 184 2.26 -0.82 6.36
CA VAL A 184 1.20 -1.73 6.78
C VAL A 184 1.04 -2.83 5.75
N LEU A 185 1.22 -4.09 6.17
CA LEU A 185 1.04 -5.29 5.35
C LEU A 185 -0.20 -6.05 5.85
N ILE A 186 -1.29 -5.97 5.09
CA ILE A 186 -2.58 -6.59 5.40
C ILE A 186 -2.65 -7.97 4.73
N TYR A 187 -3.07 -8.99 5.48
CA TYR A 187 -3.27 -10.35 4.97
C TYR A 187 -4.69 -10.53 4.43
N LEU A 188 -4.78 -10.79 3.12
CA LEU A 188 -6.05 -11.01 2.41
C LEU A 188 -6.38 -12.50 2.29
N ASN A 189 -5.37 -13.37 2.25
CA ASN A 189 -5.52 -14.81 2.34
C ASN A 189 -4.23 -15.48 2.84
N GLU A 190 -4.36 -16.45 3.75
CA GLU A 190 -3.28 -17.34 4.17
C GLU A 190 -3.05 -18.53 3.20
N PRO A 191 -1.78 -18.91 2.94
CA PRO A 191 -1.44 -20.21 2.37
C PRO A 191 -1.69 -21.33 3.40
N ASP A 192 -1.75 -22.59 2.96
CA ASP A 192 -1.86 -23.71 3.90
C ASP A 192 -0.54 -23.91 4.68
N GLU A 193 0.61 -23.66 4.04
CA GLU A 193 1.94 -23.79 4.65
C GLU A 193 2.93 -22.72 4.15
N GLY A 194 3.80 -22.26 5.06
CA GLY A 194 4.85 -21.27 4.77
C GLY A 194 4.30 -19.86 4.55
N GLY A 195 4.97 -19.07 3.72
CA GLY A 195 4.54 -17.72 3.40
C GLY A 195 4.59 -16.73 4.56
N GLU A 196 5.33 -17.03 5.64
CA GLU A 196 5.52 -16.10 6.76
C GLU A 196 6.10 -14.77 6.29
N THR A 197 5.92 -13.73 7.08
CA THR A 197 6.77 -12.53 6.96
C THR A 197 7.71 -12.53 8.16
N ALA A 198 9.01 -12.41 7.90
CA ALA A 198 10.07 -12.56 8.90
C ALA A 198 11.04 -11.38 8.88
N PHE A 199 11.55 -10.99 10.04
CA PHE A 199 12.56 -9.96 10.25
C PHE A 199 13.85 -10.63 10.76
N PRO A 200 14.83 -10.94 9.88
CA PRO A 200 15.94 -11.82 10.23
C PRO A 200 16.88 -11.29 11.32
N THR A 201 16.97 -9.96 11.44
CA THR A 201 17.86 -9.24 12.36
C THR A 201 17.16 -8.76 13.65
N SER A 202 15.87 -9.06 13.82
CA SER A 202 15.05 -8.58 14.94
C SER A 202 15.00 -9.51 16.13
N GLU A 203 14.65 -8.96 17.30
CA GLU A 203 14.47 -9.69 18.56
C GLU A 203 13.01 -9.62 19.04
N TRP A 204 12.48 -10.75 19.53
CA TRP A 204 11.15 -10.84 20.11
C TRP A 204 11.05 -10.06 21.41
N VAL A 205 10.01 -9.25 21.59
CA VAL A 205 9.74 -8.58 22.88
C VAL A 205 9.46 -9.59 24.00
N ASN A 206 8.86 -10.73 23.63
CA ASN A 206 8.54 -11.82 24.53
C ASN A 206 9.21 -13.12 24.02
N PRO A 207 10.33 -13.56 24.62
CA PRO A 207 11.04 -14.77 24.19
C PRO A 207 10.24 -16.08 24.29
N GLN A 208 9.11 -16.10 25.00
CA GLN A 208 8.21 -17.24 25.04
C GLN A 208 7.39 -17.34 23.74
N LEU A 209 7.02 -16.22 23.10
CA LEU A 209 6.34 -16.22 21.78
C LEU A 209 7.20 -16.88 20.70
N ALA A 210 8.52 -16.62 20.73
CA ALA A 210 9.48 -17.28 19.84
C ALA A 210 9.43 -18.82 19.93
N ARG A 211 9.07 -19.37 21.10
CA ARG A 211 8.96 -20.82 21.33
C ARG A 211 7.58 -21.36 20.95
N THR A 212 6.50 -20.61 21.21
CA THR A 212 5.13 -21.08 20.96
C THR A 212 4.71 -20.91 19.50
N LEU A 213 5.06 -19.79 18.86
CA LEU A 213 4.76 -19.53 17.45
C LEU A 213 5.82 -20.18 16.54
N GLY A 214 7.10 -20.06 16.90
CA GLY A 214 8.22 -20.53 16.09
C GLY A 214 8.34 -22.05 15.90
N ALA A 215 7.54 -22.85 16.61
CA ALA A 215 7.51 -24.30 16.48
C ALA A 215 6.99 -24.77 15.10
N ASN A 216 6.04 -24.03 14.53
CA ASN A 216 5.37 -24.37 13.27
C ASN A 216 5.88 -23.57 12.06
N PHE A 217 6.88 -22.72 12.24
CA PHE A 217 7.42 -21.91 11.15
C PHE A 217 8.29 -22.72 10.18
N SER A 218 8.20 -22.34 8.92
CA SER A 218 9.09 -22.78 7.84
C SER A 218 10.55 -22.52 8.18
N ALA A 219 11.45 -23.24 7.50
CA ALA A 219 12.89 -23.07 7.68
C ALA A 219 13.40 -21.63 7.41
N CYS A 220 12.62 -20.81 6.69
CA CYS A 220 12.91 -19.40 6.42
C CYS A 220 12.59 -18.48 7.63
N ALA A 221 11.51 -18.76 8.35
CA ALA A 221 11.06 -17.95 9.48
C ALA A 221 11.57 -18.45 10.85
N LYS A 222 11.99 -19.71 10.92
CA LYS A 222 12.47 -20.36 12.15
C LYS A 222 13.68 -19.62 12.75
N ASN A 223 13.63 -19.40 14.07
CA ASN A 223 14.60 -18.64 14.88
C ASN A 223 14.63 -17.12 14.64
N HIS A 224 13.75 -16.56 13.80
CA HIS A 224 13.62 -15.11 13.61
C HIS A 224 12.36 -14.56 14.28
N VAL A 225 12.22 -13.23 14.36
CA VAL A 225 10.91 -12.60 14.57
C VAL A 225 10.11 -12.80 13.30
N ALA A 226 9.01 -13.53 13.38
CA ALA A 226 8.20 -13.89 12.23
C ALA A 226 6.76 -14.19 12.63
N PHE A 227 5.86 -14.12 11.67
CA PHE A 227 4.42 -14.30 11.88
C PHE A 227 3.84 -14.93 10.62
N ALA A 228 3.01 -15.95 10.85
CA ALA A 228 2.25 -16.58 9.79
C ALA A 228 1.20 -15.57 9.25
N PRO A 229 1.00 -15.50 7.93
CA PRO A 229 -0.15 -14.81 7.36
C PRO A 229 -1.45 -15.40 7.91
N LYS A 230 -2.43 -14.54 8.19
CA LYS A 230 -3.79 -14.91 8.59
C LYS A 230 -4.76 -13.86 8.07
N ARG A 231 -5.74 -14.27 7.25
CA ARG A 231 -6.73 -13.36 6.65
C ARG A 231 -7.38 -12.48 7.72
N GLY A 232 -7.52 -11.21 7.38
CA GLY A 232 -8.07 -10.19 8.28
C GLY A 232 -7.02 -9.49 9.13
N ASP A 233 -5.90 -10.13 9.46
CA ASP A 233 -4.86 -9.52 10.30
C ASP A 233 -3.96 -8.56 9.48
N ALA A 234 -3.42 -7.53 10.12
CA ALA A 234 -2.48 -6.60 9.51
C ALA A 234 -1.23 -6.39 10.37
N LEU A 235 -0.07 -6.33 9.73
CA LEU A 235 1.21 -5.99 10.32
C LEU A 235 1.50 -4.51 10.12
N LEU A 236 1.90 -3.79 11.17
CA LEU A 236 2.56 -2.49 11.09
C LEU A 236 4.02 -2.66 11.52
N PHE A 237 4.94 -2.16 10.69
CA PHE A 237 6.32 -1.94 11.12
C PHE A 237 6.85 -0.58 10.65
N TRP A 238 7.80 -0.05 11.41
CA TRP A 238 8.45 1.22 11.12
C TRP A 238 9.81 0.97 10.47
N SER A 239 10.03 1.58 9.31
CA SER A 239 11.28 1.46 8.53
C SER A 239 12.39 2.39 9.04
N ILE A 240 12.03 3.35 9.90
CA ILE A 240 12.94 4.33 10.48
C ILE A 240 12.84 4.42 12.00
N ASN A 241 13.94 4.85 12.60
CA ASN A 241 14.07 5.13 14.02
C ASN A 241 13.12 6.27 14.45
N PRO A 242 12.80 6.38 15.75
CA PRO A 242 12.05 7.51 16.30
C PRO A 242 12.72 8.88 16.15
N ASP A 243 13.94 8.98 15.61
CA ASP A 243 14.59 10.26 15.27
C ASP A 243 14.08 10.88 13.96
N GLY A 244 13.26 10.15 13.20
CA GLY A 244 12.65 10.60 11.95
C GLY A 244 13.57 10.66 10.73
N THR A 245 14.83 10.25 10.86
CA THR A 245 15.85 10.48 9.83
C THR A 245 16.71 9.25 9.53
N THR A 246 16.92 8.38 10.52
CA THR A 246 17.80 7.21 10.40
C THR A 246 17.00 5.94 10.12
N GLU A 247 17.39 5.18 9.09
CA GLU A 247 16.84 3.84 8.82
C GLU A 247 17.07 2.88 10.01
N ASP A 248 16.05 2.08 10.33
CA ASP A 248 16.20 1.00 11.29
C ASP A 248 16.59 -0.29 10.56
N ASN A 249 17.88 -0.65 10.62
CA ASN A 249 18.41 -1.87 9.99
C ASN A 249 17.72 -3.17 10.44
N HIS A 250 17.00 -3.17 11.56
CA HIS A 250 16.21 -4.31 12.01
C HIS A 250 14.92 -4.49 11.18
N ALA A 251 14.44 -3.44 10.50
CA ALA A 251 13.30 -3.45 9.58
C ALA A 251 13.57 -4.14 8.24
N SER A 252 14.78 -4.66 8.04
CA SER A 252 15.06 -5.64 6.99
C SER A 252 14.18 -6.87 7.17
N HIS A 253 13.35 -7.18 6.18
CA HIS A 253 12.32 -8.22 6.28
C HIS A 253 12.20 -9.03 4.98
N THR A 254 11.59 -10.20 5.08
CA THR A 254 11.43 -11.15 3.96
C THR A 254 10.04 -11.76 3.99
N GLY A 255 9.45 -11.94 2.80
CA GLY A 255 8.31 -12.83 2.61
C GLY A 255 8.83 -14.23 2.31
N CYS A 256 8.70 -15.14 3.27
CA CYS A 256 9.17 -16.51 3.14
C CYS A 256 8.43 -17.26 2.02
N PRO A 257 9.04 -18.32 1.45
CA PRO A 257 8.40 -19.12 0.41
C PRO A 257 7.06 -19.70 0.86
N VAL A 258 6.04 -19.63 0.01
CA VAL A 258 4.80 -20.40 0.16
C VAL A 258 5.09 -21.86 -0.15
N LEU A 259 4.71 -22.78 0.74
CA LEU A 259 4.98 -24.22 0.62
C LEU A 259 3.72 -25.02 0.20
N SER A 260 2.52 -24.56 0.56
CA SER A 260 1.25 -25.04 0.03
C SER A 260 0.21 -23.92 0.03
N GLY A 261 -0.79 -23.98 -0.86
CA GLY A 261 -1.83 -22.95 -0.98
C GLY A 261 -1.35 -21.66 -1.64
N VAL A 262 -2.02 -20.54 -1.34
CA VAL A 262 -1.76 -19.22 -1.94
C VAL A 262 -1.87 -18.11 -0.90
N LYS A 263 -0.81 -17.31 -0.75
CA LYS A 263 -0.80 -16.09 0.06
C LYS A 263 -1.23 -14.88 -0.78
N TRP A 264 -2.18 -14.10 -0.26
CA TRP A 264 -2.54 -12.78 -0.78
C TRP A 264 -2.32 -11.70 0.27
N THR A 265 -1.75 -10.56 -0.14
CA THR A 265 -1.49 -9.41 0.75
C THR A 265 -1.77 -8.07 0.07
N ALA A 266 -2.18 -7.07 0.86
CA ALA A 266 -2.19 -5.66 0.48
C ALA A 266 -1.11 -4.92 1.27
N THR A 267 -0.16 -4.29 0.58
CA THR A 267 0.88 -3.45 1.18
C THR A 267 0.52 -1.98 1.02
N LYS A 268 0.61 -1.23 2.12
CA LYS A 268 0.42 0.22 2.16
C LYS A 268 1.69 0.86 2.74
N TRP A 269 2.46 1.50 1.87
CA TRP A 269 3.64 2.28 2.25
C TRP A 269 3.25 3.71 2.60
N ILE A 270 3.92 4.28 3.60
CA ILE A 270 3.57 5.60 4.16
C ILE A 270 4.83 6.47 4.23
N HIS A 271 4.77 7.67 3.67
CA HIS A 271 5.89 8.61 3.60
C HIS A 271 5.94 9.63 4.74
N ALA A 272 7.11 10.24 4.91
CA ALA A 272 7.33 11.32 5.88
C ALA A 272 6.55 12.61 5.55
N ARG A 273 6.24 12.84 4.26
CA ARG A 273 5.48 13.99 3.74
C ARG A 273 4.36 13.48 2.80
N PRO A 274 3.37 14.32 2.42
CA PRO A 274 2.32 13.91 1.49
C PRO A 274 2.87 13.33 0.18
N PHE A 275 2.37 12.17 -0.22
CA PHE A 275 2.77 11.46 -1.43
C PHE A 275 1.92 11.90 -2.60
N ARG A 276 2.54 12.59 -3.58
CA ARG A 276 1.92 13.06 -4.82
C ARG A 276 0.57 13.77 -4.60
N PRO A 277 0.54 14.88 -3.85
CA PRO A 277 -0.72 15.56 -3.49
C PRO A 277 -1.53 16.02 -4.72
N ASN A 278 -0.86 16.33 -5.83
CA ASN A 278 -1.51 16.70 -7.10
C ASN A 278 -2.38 15.58 -7.69
N GLU A 279 -2.02 14.30 -7.48
CA GLU A 279 -2.86 13.17 -7.92
C GLU A 279 -4.17 13.10 -7.11
N MET A 280 -4.14 13.43 -5.81
CA MET A 280 -5.34 13.41 -4.97
C MET A 280 -6.24 14.64 -5.17
N ALA A 281 -5.66 15.79 -5.52
CA ALA A 281 -6.40 17.02 -5.79
C ALA A 281 -7.37 16.92 -6.98
N ALA A 282 -7.18 15.91 -7.85
CA ALA A 282 -8.07 15.61 -8.98
C ALA A 282 -9.40 14.95 -8.57
N GLY A 283 -9.60 14.61 -7.29
CA GLY A 283 -10.77 13.88 -6.79
C GLY A 283 -10.59 12.36 -6.82
N ARG A 284 -11.65 11.60 -6.53
CA ARG A 284 -11.60 10.12 -6.63
C ARG A 284 -11.18 9.71 -8.04
N PRO A 285 -10.22 8.79 -8.21
CA PRO A 285 -9.82 8.30 -9.53
C PRO A 285 -11.00 7.64 -10.24
N HIS A 286 -11.55 8.32 -11.25
CA HIS A 286 -12.56 7.73 -12.10
C HIS A 286 -11.86 6.82 -13.11
N ASP A 287 -11.55 5.60 -12.70
CA ASP A 287 -11.21 4.50 -13.61
C ASP A 287 -12.44 3.59 -13.80
N PRO A 288 -13.37 3.94 -14.70
CA PRO A 288 -14.56 3.14 -14.93
C PRO A 288 -14.28 1.81 -15.66
N TYR A 289 -13.05 1.57 -16.17
CA TYR A 289 -12.75 0.42 -17.03
C TYR A 289 -11.35 -0.15 -16.78
N VAL A 290 -11.22 -0.90 -15.68
CA VAL A 290 -10.18 -1.91 -15.50
C VAL A 290 -10.26 -2.93 -16.65
N LYS A 291 -9.41 -2.76 -17.67
CA LYS A 291 -9.43 -3.56 -18.91
C LYS A 291 -9.07 -5.00 -18.61
N ASP A 292 -9.97 -5.95 -18.86
CA ASP A 292 -9.69 -7.36 -18.63
C ASP A 292 -8.73 -7.92 -19.72
N PRO A 293 -7.51 -8.38 -19.36
CA PRO A 293 -6.59 -8.98 -20.32
C PRO A 293 -7.13 -10.28 -20.96
N GLY A 294 -8.09 -10.97 -20.36
CA GLY A 294 -8.67 -12.21 -20.92
C GLY A 294 -9.71 -11.98 -22.02
N VAL A 295 -10.39 -10.83 -22.01
CA VAL A 295 -11.35 -10.45 -23.07
C VAL A 295 -10.59 -9.82 -24.23
N CYS A 296 -10.91 -10.20 -25.48
CA CYS A 296 -10.21 -9.72 -26.67
C CYS A 296 -11.08 -8.79 -27.53
N TYR A 297 -10.61 -7.56 -27.70
CA TYR A 297 -11.23 -6.54 -28.54
C TYR A 297 -10.20 -5.47 -28.92
N ASP A 298 -10.59 -4.59 -29.86
CA ASP A 298 -9.91 -3.34 -30.14
C ASP A 298 -10.80 -2.18 -29.65
N GLU A 299 -10.22 -1.17 -29.02
CA GLU A 299 -10.93 0.01 -28.51
C GLU A 299 -11.04 1.14 -29.53
N SER A 300 -10.19 1.14 -30.55
CA SER A 300 -10.15 2.17 -31.60
C SER A 300 -10.49 1.57 -32.97
N PRO A 301 -11.35 2.21 -33.79
CA PRO A 301 -11.62 1.78 -35.16
C PRO A 301 -10.37 1.87 -36.05
N SER A 302 -9.34 2.64 -35.65
CA SER A 302 -8.08 2.76 -36.38
C SER A 302 -7.06 1.67 -36.05
N CYS A 303 -7.34 0.75 -35.12
CA CYS A 303 -6.40 -0.27 -34.69
C CYS A 303 -5.84 -1.13 -35.85
N SER A 304 -6.68 -1.49 -36.82
CA SER A 304 -6.26 -2.27 -38.00
C SER A 304 -5.29 -1.49 -38.90
N GLU A 305 -5.47 -0.17 -39.04
CA GLU A 305 -4.57 0.68 -39.81
C GLU A 305 -3.22 0.82 -39.09
N TRP A 306 -3.25 1.12 -37.78
CA TRP A 306 -2.05 1.26 -36.95
C TRP A 306 -1.25 -0.05 -36.92
N ALA A 307 -1.91 -1.19 -36.78
CA ALA A 307 -1.29 -2.51 -36.89
C ALA A 307 -0.63 -2.73 -38.25
N ALA A 308 -1.31 -2.41 -39.36
CA ALA A 308 -0.75 -2.53 -40.72
C ALA A 308 0.47 -1.63 -40.98
N ARG A 309 0.64 -0.53 -40.23
CA ARG A 309 1.83 0.35 -40.27
C ARG A 309 2.98 -0.14 -39.37
N GLY A 310 2.79 -1.24 -38.64
CA GLY A 310 3.77 -1.81 -37.70
C GLY A 310 3.76 -1.16 -36.32
N ASP A 311 2.70 -0.43 -35.95
CA ASP A 311 2.65 0.27 -34.66
C ASP A 311 2.57 -0.71 -33.47
N CYS A 312 2.16 -1.96 -33.68
CA CYS A 312 2.20 -3.04 -32.68
C CYS A 312 3.60 -3.30 -32.10
N GLU A 313 4.66 -3.07 -32.88
CA GLU A 313 6.06 -3.17 -32.42
C GLU A 313 6.60 -1.81 -31.99
N LYS A 314 6.37 -0.77 -32.81
CA LYS A 314 6.90 0.59 -32.58
C LYS A 314 6.30 1.30 -31.38
N ASN A 315 5.07 0.94 -31.01
CA ASN A 315 4.27 1.54 -29.95
C ASN A 315 3.57 0.44 -29.11
N HIS A 316 4.33 -0.61 -28.80
CA HIS A 316 3.86 -1.83 -28.13
C HIS A 316 3.10 -1.56 -26.82
N ASP A 317 3.55 -0.60 -26.00
CA ASP A 317 2.93 -0.27 -24.71
C ASP A 317 1.50 0.28 -24.84
N PHE A 318 1.22 1.02 -25.92
CA PHE A 318 -0.11 1.53 -26.24
C PHE A 318 -0.95 0.50 -26.99
N MET A 319 -0.35 -0.19 -27.97
CA MET A 319 -1.06 -1.07 -28.89
C MET A 319 -1.39 -2.44 -28.28
N VAL A 320 -0.45 -3.01 -27.51
CA VAL A 320 -0.47 -4.42 -27.07
C VAL A 320 -0.59 -4.54 -25.55
N VAL A 321 0.41 -4.08 -24.79
CA VAL A 321 0.43 -4.16 -23.33
C VAL A 321 1.59 -3.35 -22.75
N ASN A 322 1.35 -2.66 -21.63
CA ASN A 322 2.40 -1.98 -20.86
C ASN A 322 2.65 -2.67 -19.49
N ALA A 323 3.38 -2.01 -18.60
CA ALA A 323 3.73 -2.54 -17.29
C ALA A 323 2.53 -2.84 -16.37
N VAL A 324 1.38 -2.16 -16.55
CA VAL A 324 0.24 -2.22 -15.62
C VAL A 324 -1.11 -2.53 -16.28
N ALA A 325 -1.26 -2.33 -17.60
CA ALA A 325 -2.55 -2.48 -18.29
C ALA A 325 -2.44 -3.08 -19.70
N PRO A 326 -3.50 -3.74 -20.20
CA PRO A 326 -3.63 -4.12 -21.61
C PRO A 326 -3.68 -2.91 -22.56
N GLY A 327 -3.13 -3.08 -23.76
CA GLY A 327 -3.17 -2.10 -24.83
C GLY A 327 -4.52 -2.00 -25.57
N VAL A 328 -4.65 -0.94 -26.36
CA VAL A 328 -5.86 -0.47 -27.05
C VAL A 328 -6.22 -1.33 -28.28
N CYS A 329 -5.25 -2.03 -28.87
CA CYS A 329 -5.37 -2.66 -30.20
C CYS A 329 -4.95 -4.13 -30.23
N ARG A 330 -5.22 -4.86 -29.14
CA ARG A 330 -4.73 -6.24 -28.97
C ARG A 330 -5.29 -7.22 -29.99
N LYS A 331 -6.51 -7.03 -30.48
CA LYS A 331 -7.10 -7.91 -31.50
C LYS A 331 -6.44 -7.68 -32.85
N SER A 332 -6.31 -6.42 -33.28
CA SER A 332 -5.61 -6.04 -34.52
C SER A 332 -4.13 -6.43 -34.51
N CYS A 333 -3.45 -6.34 -33.36
CA CYS A 333 -2.07 -6.80 -33.20
C CYS A 333 -1.93 -8.33 -33.04
N GLY A 334 -3.02 -9.10 -33.10
CA GLY A 334 -2.99 -10.56 -32.88
C GLY A 334 -2.54 -10.99 -31.49
N ALA A 335 -2.52 -10.08 -30.51
CA ALA A 335 -2.09 -10.31 -29.14
C ALA A 335 -3.14 -11.04 -28.29
N CYS A 336 -4.36 -11.21 -28.80
CA CYS A 336 -5.43 -12.02 -28.22
C CYS A 336 -6.31 -12.63 -29.33
N ARG A 337 -7.22 -13.53 -28.97
CA ARG A 337 -8.31 -14.04 -29.82
C ARG A 337 -9.66 -13.94 -29.12
N GLU A 338 -10.74 -13.79 -29.88
CA GLU A 338 -12.09 -13.89 -29.32
C GLU A 338 -12.32 -15.30 -28.77
N CYS A 339 -12.90 -15.38 -27.57
CA CYS A 339 -13.17 -16.63 -26.87
C CYS A 339 -14.65 -16.96 -26.94
N ALA A 340 -14.98 -18.24 -27.00
CA ALA A 340 -16.35 -18.68 -26.76
C ALA A 340 -16.76 -18.34 -25.31
N LYS A 341 -18.07 -18.20 -25.08
CA LYS A 341 -18.58 -18.01 -23.72
C LYS A 341 -18.12 -19.18 -22.84
N ASP A 342 -17.63 -18.87 -21.64
CA ASP A 342 -17.15 -19.82 -20.63
C ASP A 342 -15.88 -20.64 -21.05
N ASP A 343 -15.21 -20.27 -22.16
CA ASP A 343 -13.91 -20.83 -22.57
C ASP A 343 -12.75 -20.24 -21.74
N LEU A 344 -12.58 -20.77 -20.54
CA LEU A 344 -11.52 -20.38 -19.60
C LEU A 344 -10.11 -20.66 -20.14
N ALA A 345 -9.95 -21.61 -21.07
CA ALA A 345 -8.64 -21.91 -21.68
C ALA A 345 -8.22 -20.78 -22.61
N CYS A 346 -9.07 -20.38 -23.56
CA CYS A 346 -8.86 -19.22 -24.42
C CYS A 346 -8.67 -17.92 -23.62
N TYR A 347 -9.51 -17.71 -22.60
CA TYR A 347 -9.42 -16.54 -21.73
C TYR A 347 -8.06 -16.48 -21.03
N ASN A 348 -7.54 -17.61 -20.54
CA ASN A 348 -6.21 -17.66 -19.92
C ASN A 348 -5.06 -17.59 -20.93
N GLU A 349 -5.20 -18.12 -22.16
CA GLU A 349 -4.24 -17.89 -23.25
C GLU A 349 -4.07 -16.40 -23.53
N ASN A 350 -5.18 -15.65 -23.66
CA ASN A 350 -5.16 -14.20 -23.86
C ASN A 350 -4.40 -13.47 -22.75
N ARG A 351 -4.60 -13.86 -21.48
CA ARG A 351 -3.93 -13.26 -20.32
C ARG A 351 -2.42 -13.52 -20.32
N VAL A 352 -2.03 -14.79 -20.47
CA VAL A 352 -0.62 -15.20 -20.44
C VAL A 352 0.15 -14.61 -21.62
N LYS A 353 -0.48 -14.49 -22.80
CA LYS A 353 0.14 -13.92 -24.00
C LYS A 353 0.59 -12.46 -23.83
N VAL A 354 -0.02 -11.70 -22.92
CA VAL A 354 0.38 -10.33 -22.54
C VAL A 354 0.97 -10.22 -21.12
N GLY A 355 1.44 -11.35 -20.56
CA GLY A 355 2.20 -11.38 -19.30
C GLY A 355 1.36 -11.20 -18.02
N PHE A 356 0.05 -11.46 -18.09
CA PHE A 356 -0.82 -11.51 -16.90
C PHE A 356 -0.95 -12.94 -16.37
N LEU A 357 -1.14 -13.05 -15.06
CA LEU A 357 -1.38 -14.30 -14.36
C LEU A 357 -2.66 -14.98 -14.87
N VAL A 358 -2.61 -16.29 -15.03
CA VAL A 358 -3.80 -17.11 -15.28
C VAL A 358 -4.87 -16.85 -14.21
N TYR A 359 -6.08 -16.58 -14.65
CA TYR A 359 -7.22 -16.44 -13.77
C TYR A 359 -7.64 -17.81 -13.26
N ASN A 360 -7.72 -17.92 -11.94
CA ASN A 360 -8.13 -19.12 -11.23
C ASN A 360 -9.32 -18.78 -10.33
N ALA A 361 -10.55 -19.06 -10.80
CA ALA A 361 -11.77 -18.80 -10.04
C ALA A 361 -11.79 -19.53 -8.67
N SER A 362 -11.03 -20.60 -8.48
CA SER A 362 -10.94 -21.28 -7.17
C SER A 362 -10.15 -20.50 -6.11
N GLU A 363 -9.29 -19.55 -6.51
CA GLU A 363 -8.65 -18.57 -5.61
C GLU A 363 -9.62 -17.44 -5.19
N LEU A 364 -10.81 -17.36 -5.81
CA LEU A 364 -11.86 -16.36 -5.54
C LEU A 364 -13.17 -16.97 -5.01
N ALA A 365 -13.29 -18.30 -5.10
CA ALA A 365 -14.39 -19.09 -4.54
C ALA A 365 -14.50 -18.82 -3.03
N PRO A 366 -15.71 -18.94 -2.43
CA PRO A 366 -15.96 -18.47 -1.07
C PRO A 366 -14.94 -19.03 -0.08
N PHE A 367 -14.09 -18.10 0.39
CA PHE A 367 -13.16 -18.20 1.50
C PHE A 367 -13.70 -19.17 2.53
N ARG A 368 -12.93 -20.23 2.84
CA ARG A 368 -13.37 -21.29 3.76
C ARG A 368 -13.97 -20.63 5.02
N PRO A 369 -15.19 -21.01 5.44
CA PRO A 369 -15.73 -20.54 6.69
C PRO A 369 -14.71 -20.81 7.80
N MET A 370 -14.46 -19.82 8.65
CA MET A 370 -13.72 -20.07 9.89
C MET A 370 -14.51 -21.09 10.70
N VAL A 371 -13.90 -22.26 10.93
CA VAL A 371 -14.45 -23.40 11.69
C VAL A 371 -14.25 -23.18 13.18
#